data_AF-A0A3N5HUA8-F1
#
_entry.id   AF-A0A3N5HUA8-F1
#
_cell.length_a   1.000
_cell.length_b   1.000
_cell.length_c   1.000
_cell.angle_alpha   90.00
_cell.angle_beta   90.00
_cell.angle_gamma   90.00
#
_symmetry.space_group_name_H-M   'P 1'
#
loop_
_entity.id
_entity.type
_entity.pdbx_description
1 polymer ?
#
loop_
_entity_poly.entity_id
_entity_poly.type
_entity_poly.pdbx_seq_one_letter_code
_entity_poly.pdbx_strand_id
1 'polypeptide(L)'
;MTWLDEVVRANPDYVESMYQAYRRDPGSVDERWGLLFAGYEWAREGAEPAIADLVHSYRELGHLVADLDPLGGSPRTHPLLQLEELGLREQDLDRVVDWAPLHGGGRGPLRGMLRALAETYTGTLGIEYLGISD
;
A
#
# COMPACT_ATOMS: atom_id res chain seq x y z
N MET A 1 19.22 3.55 20.67
CA MET A 1 17.90 2.91 20.79
C MET A 1 16.89 3.95 20.35
N THR A 2 16.20 3.69 19.26
CA THR A 2 15.20 4.63 18.72
C THR A 2 13.90 4.46 19.49
N TRP A 3 13.07 5.48 19.53
CA TRP A 3 11.74 5.39 20.15
C TRP A 3 10.84 4.33 19.47
N LEU A 4 11.08 4.02 18.18
CA LEU A 4 10.42 2.92 17.49
C LEU A 4 10.74 1.55 18.13
N ASP A 5 11.94 1.37 18.69
CA ASP A 5 12.31 0.14 19.41
C ASP A 5 11.48 -0.04 20.71
N GLU A 6 11.04 1.05 21.32
CA GLU A 6 10.18 1.03 22.53
C GLU A 6 8.75 0.61 22.19
N VAL A 7 8.22 1.05 21.05
CA VAL A 7 6.89 0.65 20.57
C VAL A 7 6.84 -0.85 20.27
N VAL A 8 7.87 -1.37 19.58
CA VAL A 8 7.94 -2.80 19.21
C VAL A 8 8.08 -3.72 20.44
N ARG A 9 8.63 -3.21 21.55
CA ARG A 9 8.82 -3.96 22.80
C ARG A 9 7.74 -3.67 23.85
N ALA A 10 6.77 -2.82 23.54
CA ALA A 10 5.71 -2.48 24.47
C ALA A 10 4.79 -3.69 24.75
N ASN A 11 4.20 -3.73 25.93
CA ASN A 11 3.22 -4.75 26.27
C ASN A 11 1.93 -4.50 25.44
N PRO A 12 1.46 -5.47 24.63
CA PRO A 12 0.29 -5.30 23.77
C PRO A 12 -0.97 -4.87 24.51
N ASP A 13 -1.26 -5.47 25.68
CA ASP A 13 -2.45 -5.14 26.47
C ASP A 13 -2.39 -3.70 27.00
N TYR A 14 -1.18 -3.23 27.31
CA TYR A 14 -0.96 -1.86 27.76
C TYR A 14 -1.14 -0.87 26.61
N VAL A 15 -0.56 -1.15 25.44
CA VAL A 15 -0.74 -0.32 24.23
C VAL A 15 -2.22 -0.25 23.83
N GLU A 16 -2.95 -1.36 23.91
CA GLU A 16 -4.38 -1.39 23.64
C GLU A 16 -5.14 -0.48 24.64
N SER A 17 -4.82 -0.56 25.94
CA SER A 17 -5.44 0.31 26.94
C SER A 17 -5.16 1.81 26.69
N MET A 18 -3.95 2.15 26.25
CA MET A 18 -3.56 3.51 25.87
C MET A 18 -4.32 3.98 24.63
N TYR A 19 -4.45 3.11 23.62
CA TYR A 19 -5.22 3.42 22.41
C TYR A 19 -6.70 3.65 22.73
N GLN A 20 -7.31 2.82 23.60
CA GLN A 20 -8.68 3.02 24.06
C GLN A 20 -8.85 4.33 24.85
N ALA A 21 -7.83 4.76 25.61
CA ALA A 21 -7.82 6.05 26.28
C ALA A 21 -7.73 7.20 25.28
N TYR A 22 -6.80 7.11 24.31
CA TYR A 22 -6.62 8.08 23.23
C TYR A 22 -7.91 8.30 22.43
N ARG A 23 -8.63 7.23 22.09
CA ARG A 23 -9.92 7.31 21.37
C ARG A 23 -11.01 8.06 22.15
N ARG A 24 -10.94 8.08 23.48
CA ARG A 24 -11.86 8.84 24.34
C ARG A 24 -11.40 10.28 24.52
N ASP A 25 -10.10 10.49 24.66
CA ASP A 25 -9.46 11.79 24.82
C ASP A 25 -8.04 11.76 24.23
N PRO A 26 -7.76 12.46 23.12
CA PRO A 26 -6.43 12.50 22.52
C PRO A 26 -5.34 13.05 23.44
N GLY A 27 -5.69 13.84 24.46
CA GLY A 27 -4.76 14.35 25.47
C GLY A 27 -4.42 13.37 26.59
N SER A 28 -5.00 12.15 26.58
CA SER A 28 -4.80 11.14 27.62
C SER A 28 -3.48 10.37 27.53
N VAL A 29 -2.75 10.54 26.43
CA VAL A 29 -1.44 9.92 26.18
C VAL A 29 -0.40 11.02 25.94
N ASP A 30 0.88 10.73 26.16
CA ASP A 30 1.92 11.69 25.80
C ASP A 30 2.00 11.88 24.27
N GLU A 31 2.64 12.98 23.88
CA GLU A 31 2.71 13.44 22.49
C GLU A 31 3.21 12.36 21.52
N ARG A 32 4.17 11.52 21.92
CA ARG A 32 4.74 10.50 21.04
C ARG A 32 3.72 9.41 20.72
N TRP A 33 3.01 8.92 21.73
CA TRP A 33 1.92 7.96 21.52
C TRP A 33 0.73 8.59 20.81
N GLY A 34 0.43 9.85 21.10
CA GLY A 34 -0.59 10.61 20.38
C GLY A 34 -0.30 10.67 18.88
N LEU A 35 0.95 10.92 18.47
CA LEU A 35 1.36 10.92 17.06
C LEU A 35 1.27 9.53 16.43
N LEU A 36 1.68 8.49 17.15
CA LEU A 36 1.57 7.10 16.67
C LEU A 36 0.11 6.73 16.39
N PHE A 37 -0.78 6.96 17.37
CA PHE A 37 -2.20 6.63 17.23
C PHE A 37 -2.91 7.51 16.20
N ALA A 38 -2.53 8.79 16.09
CA ALA A 38 -3.03 9.66 15.02
C ALA A 38 -2.64 9.13 13.63
N GLY A 39 -1.39 8.69 13.46
CA GLY A 39 -0.93 8.06 12.22
C GLY A 39 -1.65 6.74 11.94
N TYR A 40 -1.89 5.93 12.97
CA TYR A 40 -2.66 4.69 12.86
C TYR A 40 -4.12 4.93 12.45
N GLU A 41 -4.82 5.87 13.10
CA GLU A 41 -6.19 6.23 12.72
C GLU A 41 -6.24 6.82 11.31
N TRP A 42 -5.28 7.68 10.95
CA TRP A 42 -5.17 8.23 9.60
C TRP A 42 -5.01 7.11 8.55
N ALA A 43 -4.14 6.13 8.81
CA ALA A 43 -4.01 4.95 7.97
C ALA A 43 -5.32 4.15 7.91
N ARG A 44 -5.99 3.93 9.05
CA ARG A 44 -7.23 3.15 9.19
C ARG A 44 -8.44 3.82 8.53
N GLU A 45 -8.49 5.14 8.49
CA GLU A 45 -9.55 5.94 7.84
C GLU A 45 -9.39 6.00 6.32
N GLY A 46 -8.30 5.45 5.79
CA GLY A 46 -7.99 5.42 4.37
C GLY A 46 -7.01 6.51 3.97
N ALA A 47 -5.86 6.57 4.65
CA ALA A 47 -4.68 7.18 4.07
C ALA A 47 -4.51 6.58 2.67
N GLU A 48 -4.27 7.42 1.67
CA GLU A 48 -3.94 6.90 0.35
C GLU A 48 -2.74 5.96 0.52
N PRO A 49 -2.78 4.71 0.02
CA PRO A 49 -1.55 3.96 -0.09
C PRO A 49 -0.58 4.86 -0.83
N ALA A 50 0.66 4.92 -0.33
CA ALA A 50 1.64 5.72 -1.02
C ALA A 50 1.66 5.21 -2.46
N ILE A 51 1.40 6.09 -3.42
CA ILE A 51 1.36 5.72 -4.84
C ILE A 51 2.64 4.98 -5.24
N ALA A 52 3.75 5.27 -4.56
CA ALA A 52 5.00 4.53 -4.64
C ALA A 52 4.88 3.04 -4.28
N ASP A 53 4.20 2.70 -3.19
CA ASP A 53 3.99 1.31 -2.75
C ASP A 53 3.15 0.55 -3.77
N LEU A 54 2.09 1.18 -4.30
CA LEU A 54 1.29 0.60 -5.39
C LEU A 54 2.16 0.26 -6.60
N VAL A 55 2.99 1.21 -7.06
CA VAL A 55 3.92 0.96 -8.17
C VAL A 55 4.91 -0.14 -7.83
N HIS A 56 5.43 -0.15 -6.60
CA HIS A 56 6.39 -1.14 -6.14
C HIS A 56 5.78 -2.56 -6.13
N SER A 57 4.57 -2.74 -5.59
CA SER A 57 3.88 -4.03 -5.58
C SER A 57 3.67 -4.58 -6.98
N TYR A 58 3.31 -3.75 -7.96
CA TYR A 58 3.19 -4.20 -9.35
C TYR A 58 4.53 -4.56 -9.99
N ARG A 59 5.61 -3.83 -9.68
CA ARG A 59 6.97 -4.16 -10.14
C ARG A 59 7.47 -5.47 -9.56
N GLU A 60 7.16 -5.72 -8.30
CA GLU A 60 7.59 -6.91 -7.58
C GLU A 60 6.76 -8.14 -7.96
N LEU A 61 5.42 -8.00 -8.00
CA LEU A 61 4.51 -9.16 -8.07
C LEU A 61 3.78 -9.30 -9.40
N GLY A 62 3.78 -8.29 -10.27
CA GLY A 62 2.97 -8.30 -11.49
C GLY A 62 3.30 -9.47 -12.42
N HIS A 63 4.57 -9.87 -12.48
CA HIS A 63 5.02 -11.02 -13.26
C HIS A 63 4.37 -12.35 -12.86
N LEU A 64 3.95 -12.49 -11.59
CA LEU A 64 3.26 -13.69 -11.08
C LEU A 64 1.86 -13.86 -11.66
N VAL A 65 1.27 -12.79 -12.17
CA VAL A 65 -0.08 -12.78 -12.76
C VAL A 65 -0.07 -12.42 -14.24
N ALA A 66 1.10 -12.39 -14.88
CA ALA A 66 1.22 -12.16 -16.31
C ALA A 66 0.60 -13.31 -17.12
N ASP A 67 0.06 -12.97 -18.29
CA ASP A 67 -0.57 -13.91 -19.22
C ASP A 67 0.49 -14.59 -20.10
N LEU A 68 1.16 -15.58 -19.53
CA LEU A 68 2.32 -16.23 -20.14
C LEU A 68 1.98 -17.59 -20.75
N ASP A 69 0.86 -18.19 -20.37
CA ASP A 69 0.41 -19.47 -20.89
C ASP A 69 -0.52 -19.28 -22.10
N PRO A 70 -0.06 -19.58 -23.34
CA PRO A 70 -0.92 -19.48 -24.53
C PRO A 70 -2.09 -20.47 -24.52
N LEU A 71 -2.11 -21.45 -23.61
CA LEU A 71 -3.21 -22.38 -23.41
C LEU A 71 -4.23 -21.88 -22.37
N GLY A 72 -3.99 -20.73 -21.72
CA GLY A 72 -4.95 -20.04 -20.86
C GLY A 72 -4.92 -20.43 -19.37
N GLY A 73 -3.85 -21.06 -18.89
CA GLY A 73 -3.68 -21.48 -17.49
C GLY A 73 -3.03 -20.45 -16.56
N SER A 74 -2.62 -19.28 -17.05
CA SER A 74 -1.96 -18.26 -16.24
C SER A 74 -2.85 -17.74 -15.11
N PRO A 75 -2.34 -17.66 -13.86
CA PRO A 75 -3.02 -16.93 -12.80
C PRO A 75 -3.25 -15.48 -13.23
N ARG A 76 -4.45 -14.94 -13.01
CA ARG A 76 -4.81 -13.55 -13.38
C ARG A 76 -5.03 -12.63 -12.19
N THR A 77 -4.77 -13.13 -10.97
CA THR A 77 -4.91 -12.38 -9.72
C THR A 77 -3.89 -12.85 -8.71
N HIS A 78 -3.48 -11.94 -7.82
CA HIS A 78 -2.63 -12.21 -6.68
C HIS A 78 -3.24 -11.49 -5.47
N PRO A 79 -3.34 -12.13 -4.29
CA PRO A 79 -3.94 -11.50 -3.11
C PRO A 79 -3.37 -10.11 -2.81
N LEU A 80 -2.03 -9.99 -2.79
CA LEU A 80 -1.34 -8.71 -2.51
C LEU A 80 -1.47 -7.65 -3.63
N LEU A 81 -2.16 -7.95 -4.73
CA LEU A 81 -2.50 -6.97 -5.78
C LEU A 81 -4.01 -6.64 -5.80
N GLN A 82 -4.79 -7.18 -4.86
CA GLN A 82 -6.19 -6.81 -4.68
C GLN A 82 -6.28 -5.41 -4.08
N LEU A 83 -7.32 -4.65 -4.45
CA LEU A 83 -7.48 -3.25 -4.02
C LEU A 83 -7.45 -3.13 -2.50
N GLU A 84 -8.14 -4.03 -1.81
CA GLU A 84 -8.29 -4.04 -0.37
C GLU A 84 -6.96 -4.27 0.35
N GLU A 85 -6.13 -5.19 -0.16
CA GLU A 85 -4.78 -5.46 0.36
C GLU A 85 -3.81 -4.30 0.10
N LEU A 86 -4.11 -3.50 -0.93
CA LEU A 86 -3.41 -2.25 -1.24
C LEU A 86 -4.00 -1.06 -0.47
N GLY A 87 -4.96 -1.25 0.44
CA GLY A 87 -5.60 -0.16 1.19
C GLY A 87 -6.52 0.74 0.36
N LEU A 88 -6.93 0.29 -0.84
CA LEU A 88 -7.81 0.98 -1.77
C LEU A 88 -9.23 0.41 -1.72
N ARG A 89 -10.20 1.26 -1.99
CA ARG A 89 -11.61 0.87 -2.19
C ARG A 89 -12.06 1.28 -3.58
N GLU A 90 -13.14 0.69 -4.08
CA GLU A 90 -13.70 1.06 -5.40
C GLU A 90 -14.01 2.56 -5.53
N GLN A 91 -14.48 3.19 -4.44
CA GLN A 91 -14.75 4.63 -4.38
C GLN A 91 -13.51 5.51 -4.60
N ASP A 92 -12.30 4.95 -4.41
CA ASP A 92 -11.04 5.67 -4.59
C ASP A 92 -10.62 5.75 -6.07
N LEU A 93 -11.21 4.93 -6.95
CA LEU A 93 -10.79 4.76 -8.34
C LEU A 93 -10.91 6.03 -9.21
N ASP A 94 -11.77 6.97 -8.83
CA ASP A 94 -11.96 8.26 -9.52
C ASP A 94 -11.12 9.41 -8.93
N ARG A 95 -10.41 9.17 -7.82
CA ARG A 95 -9.53 10.18 -7.21
C ARG A 95 -8.37 10.50 -8.14
N VAL A 96 -8.08 11.79 -8.27
CA VAL A 96 -6.95 12.29 -9.08
C VAL A 96 -5.68 12.26 -8.25
N VAL A 97 -4.77 11.35 -8.59
CA VAL A 97 -3.49 11.12 -7.91
C VAL A 97 -2.31 11.58 -8.77
N ASP A 98 -1.16 11.79 -8.14
CA ASP A 98 0.10 12.09 -8.83
C ASP A 98 0.75 10.79 -9.31
N TRP A 99 1.06 10.70 -10.60
CA TRP A 99 1.63 9.52 -11.24
C TRP A 99 3.16 9.57 -11.29
N ALA A 100 3.81 10.54 -10.64
CA ALA A 100 5.27 10.70 -10.64
C ALA A 100 6.09 9.42 -10.38
N PRO A 101 5.66 8.46 -9.53
CA PRO A 101 6.39 7.19 -9.36
C PRO A 101 6.37 6.27 -10.59
N LEU A 102 5.42 6.48 -11.52
CA LEU A 102 5.33 5.81 -12.81
C LEU A 102 6.05 6.64 -13.89
N HIS A 103 6.77 5.97 -14.79
CA HIS A 103 7.47 6.64 -15.87
C HIS A 103 6.48 7.39 -16.79
N GLY A 104 6.81 8.64 -17.15
CA GLY A 104 5.96 9.51 -17.97
C GLY A 104 5.34 10.69 -17.21
N GLY A 105 5.22 10.60 -15.88
CA GLY A 105 4.72 11.67 -15.01
C GLY A 105 3.27 12.11 -15.30
N GLY A 106 2.72 12.96 -14.43
CA GLY A 106 1.40 13.57 -14.63
C GLY A 106 0.44 13.37 -13.46
N ARG A 107 -0.80 13.81 -13.64
CA ARG A 107 -1.90 13.57 -12.69
C ARG A 107 -3.09 12.99 -13.44
N GLY A 108 -3.75 12.02 -12.82
CA GLY A 108 -4.88 11.34 -13.43
C GLY A 108 -5.64 10.48 -12.43
N PRO A 109 -6.80 9.93 -12.84
CA PRO A 109 -7.61 9.12 -11.96
C PRO A 109 -6.89 7.81 -11.61
N LEU A 110 -7.01 7.34 -10.37
CA LEU A 110 -6.36 6.11 -9.87
C LEU A 110 -6.62 4.89 -10.77
N ARG A 111 -7.85 4.74 -11.30
CA ARG A 111 -8.18 3.67 -12.27
C ARG A 111 -7.26 3.67 -13.51
N GLY A 112 -6.86 4.84 -13.98
CA GLY A 112 -5.99 4.99 -15.14
C GLY A 112 -4.58 4.50 -14.82
N MET A 113 -4.10 4.79 -13.61
CA MET A 113 -2.81 4.32 -13.13
C MET A 113 -2.78 2.80 -12.95
N LEU A 114 -3.81 2.22 -12.32
CA LEU A 114 -3.95 0.77 -12.15
C LEU A 114 -3.97 0.06 -13.51
N ARG A 115 -4.68 0.64 -14.49
CA ARG A 115 -4.66 0.12 -15.86
C ARG A 115 -3.27 0.16 -16.48
N ALA A 116 -2.55 1.29 -16.36
CA ALA A 116 -1.20 1.41 -16.90
C ALA A 116 -0.22 0.41 -16.24
N LEU A 117 -0.32 0.21 -14.93
CA LEU A 117 0.45 -0.78 -14.20
C LEU A 117 0.13 -2.22 -14.66
N ALA A 118 -1.16 -2.55 -14.81
CA ALA A 118 -1.59 -3.85 -15.32
C ALA A 118 -1.10 -4.10 -16.76
N GLU A 119 -1.21 -3.11 -17.65
CA GLU A 119 -0.69 -3.18 -19.02
C GLU A 119 0.82 -3.39 -19.06
N THR A 120 1.56 -2.80 -18.10
CA THR A 120 3.03 -2.89 -18.05
C THR A 120 3.53 -4.21 -17.45
N TYR A 121 2.93 -4.66 -16.35
CA TYR A 121 3.51 -5.74 -15.53
C TYR A 121 2.70 -7.05 -15.55
N THR A 122 1.47 -7.05 -16.07
CA THR A 122 0.56 -8.22 -16.02
C THR A 122 0.02 -8.66 -17.40
N GLY A 123 0.56 -8.05 -18.47
CA GLY A 123 0.24 -8.39 -19.86
C GLY A 123 0.84 -9.72 -20.28
N THR A 124 1.18 -9.86 -21.56
CA THR A 124 1.79 -11.08 -22.12
C THR A 124 3.31 -11.16 -21.92
N LEU A 125 3.85 -10.35 -21.03
CA LEU A 125 5.26 -10.28 -20.68
C LEU A 125 5.38 -10.17 -19.16
N GLY A 126 6.12 -11.09 -18.55
CA GLY A 126 6.47 -11.05 -17.14
C GLY A 126 7.83 -10.39 -16.98
N ILE A 127 7.90 -9.34 -16.16
CA ILE A 127 9.13 -8.58 -15.92
C ILE A 127 9.56 -8.80 -14.47
N GLU A 128 10.73 -9.37 -14.27
CA GLU A 128 11.37 -9.54 -12.97
C GLU A 128 12.77 -8.94 -13.02
N TYR A 129 13.01 -7.90 -12.22
CA TYR A 129 14.29 -7.19 -12.23
C TYR A 129 14.72 -6.66 -10.86
N LEU A 130 13.83 -6.60 -9.87
CA LEU A 130 14.13 -5.97 -8.57
C LEU A 130 15.24 -6.71 -7.79
N GLY A 131 15.48 -7.99 -8.06
CA GLY A 131 16.58 -8.75 -7.47
C GLY A 131 17.96 -8.50 -8.10
N ILE A 132 18.04 -7.74 -9.19
CA ILE A 132 19.30 -7.44 -9.88
C ILE A 132 20.00 -6.28 -9.16
N SER A 133 21.27 -6.50 -8.77
CA SER A 133 22.14 -5.44 -8.26
C SER A 133 22.81 -4.69 -9.43
N ASP A 134 22.99 -3.37 -9.28
CA ASP A 134 23.75 -2.53 -10.22
C ASP A 134 25.26 -2.86 -10.23
#